data_AF-A0A958J8G0-F1
#
_entry.id   AF-A0A958J8G0-F1
#
_cell.length_a   1.000
_cell.length_b   1.000
_cell.length_c   1.000
_cell.angle_alpha   90.00
_cell.angle_beta   90.00
_cell.angle_gamma   90.00
#
_symmetry.space_group_name_H-M   'P 1'
#
loop_
_entity.id
_entity.type
_entity.pdbx_description
1 polymer ?
#
loop_
_entity_poly.entity_id
_entity_poly.type
_entity_poly.pdbx_seq_one_letter_code
_entity_poly.pdbx_strand_id
1 'polypeptide(L)'
;EITVLKGIRRSGKSSLLKLAVNELLQQGTPPENILFMNLEDYRLGGEKTLETLDQIYQAYRQMHAPEGRIYLLFDEIQEIPGFEKWLRTHYEQNEQLKFMITGSSSSLFSRELATLLTGRQVSLEIFPFSFREYLDYRDSAILADLNRQDIDALYLSPMFKRIEPLLRRYLDQGGFPEMLKNENGAGNILALQQYIS
;
A
#
# COMPACT_ATOMS: atom_id res chain seq x y z
N GLU A 1 17.84 -3.72 -0.20
CA GLU A 1 16.92 -2.85 0.58
C GLU A 1 15.58 -3.55 0.67
N ILE A 2 14.86 -3.37 1.77
CA ILE A 2 13.48 -3.85 1.90
C ILE A 2 12.62 -2.64 2.25
N THR A 3 11.58 -2.41 1.46
CA THR A 3 10.55 -1.42 1.71
C THR A 3 9.30 -2.17 2.13
N VAL A 4 8.73 -1.80 3.26
CA VAL A 4 7.53 -2.44 3.80
C VAL A 4 6.39 -1.43 3.85
N LEU A 5 5.33 -1.68 3.09
CA LEU A 5 4.11 -0.89 3.08
C LEU A 5 3.08 -1.55 4.00
N LYS A 6 2.88 -1.01 5.19
CA LYS A 6 1.92 -1.51 6.17
C LYS A 6 0.67 -0.64 6.16
N GLY A 7 -0.49 -1.20 6.46
CA GLY A 7 -1.71 -0.41 6.62
C GLY A 7 -2.96 -1.25 6.59
N ILE A 8 -4.08 -0.64 6.93
CA ILE A 8 -5.39 -1.31 6.94
C ILE A 8 -5.82 -1.77 5.54
N ARG A 9 -6.74 -2.74 5.47
CA ARG A 9 -7.26 -3.24 4.18
C ARG A 9 -7.82 -2.07 3.38
N ARG A 10 -7.58 -2.07 2.05
CA ARG A 10 -8.02 -1.03 1.10
C ARG A 10 -7.48 0.39 1.38
N SER A 11 -6.38 0.55 2.12
CA SER A 11 -5.68 1.85 2.26
C SER A 11 -4.91 2.29 0.99
N GLY A 12 -4.94 1.49 -0.09
CA GLY A 12 -4.28 1.83 -1.36
C GLY A 12 -2.88 1.21 -1.55
N LYS A 13 -2.41 0.36 -0.64
CA LYS A 13 -1.08 -0.30 -0.70
C LYS A 13 -0.79 -0.99 -2.03
N SER A 14 -1.72 -1.82 -2.51
CA SER A 14 -1.59 -2.52 -3.80
C SER A 14 -1.45 -1.56 -4.98
N SER A 15 -2.12 -0.40 -4.90
CA SER A 15 -2.01 0.63 -5.94
C SER A 15 -0.64 1.32 -5.88
N LEU A 16 -0.14 1.63 -4.68
CA LEU A 16 1.21 2.18 -4.49
C LEU A 16 2.29 1.22 -4.99
N LEU A 17 2.14 -0.08 -4.74
CA LEU A 17 3.09 -1.10 -5.22
C LEU A 17 3.11 -1.15 -6.77
N LYS A 18 1.94 -1.07 -7.42
CA LYS A 18 1.85 -0.98 -8.89
C LYS A 18 2.42 0.33 -9.44
N LEU A 19 2.24 1.45 -8.75
CA LEU A 19 2.86 2.72 -9.11
C LEU A 19 4.39 2.62 -9.01
N ALA A 20 4.92 1.94 -8.00
CA ALA A 20 6.36 1.69 -7.88
C ALA A 20 6.89 0.86 -9.07
N VAL A 21 6.17 -0.16 -9.55
CA VAL A 21 6.52 -0.88 -10.78
C VAL A 21 6.62 0.07 -11.98
N ASN A 22 5.61 0.92 -12.17
CA ASN A 22 5.60 1.88 -13.29
C ASN A 22 6.76 2.86 -13.23
N GLU A 23 7.08 3.36 -12.03
CA GLU A 23 8.21 4.27 -11.81
C GLU A 23 9.55 3.58 -12.16
N LEU A 24 9.75 2.33 -11.71
CA LEU A 24 10.95 1.56 -12.03
C LEU A 24 11.14 1.39 -13.54
N LEU A 25 10.06 1.08 -14.25
CA LEU A 25 10.07 0.97 -15.71
C LEU A 25 10.41 2.31 -16.39
N GLN A 26 9.84 3.42 -15.91
CA GLN A 26 10.13 4.76 -16.44
C GLN A 26 11.59 5.18 -16.22
N GLN A 27 12.19 4.74 -15.12
CA GLN A 27 13.60 4.96 -14.82
C GLN A 27 14.56 4.06 -15.63
N GLY A 28 14.03 3.20 -16.51
CA GLY A 28 14.81 2.33 -17.38
C GLY A 28 15.18 0.99 -16.76
N THR A 29 14.52 0.57 -15.68
CA THR A 29 14.68 -0.79 -15.15
C THR A 29 14.11 -1.78 -16.17
N PRO A 30 14.87 -2.81 -16.57
CA PRO A 30 14.37 -3.83 -17.49
C PRO A 30 13.15 -4.55 -16.90
N PRO A 31 12.07 -4.80 -17.67
CA PRO A 31 10.89 -5.51 -17.18
C PRO A 31 11.22 -6.89 -16.60
N GLU A 32 12.19 -7.60 -17.19
CA GLU A 32 12.68 -8.90 -16.73
C GLU A 32 13.28 -8.83 -15.32
N ASN A 33 13.74 -7.66 -14.87
CA ASN A 33 14.31 -7.45 -13.54
C ASN A 33 13.24 -7.12 -12.49
N ILE A 34 11.96 -7.13 -12.85
CA ILE A 34 10.86 -6.80 -11.95
C ILE A 34 9.92 -8.01 -11.84
N LEU A 35 9.83 -8.59 -10.63
CA LEU A 35 8.81 -9.56 -10.29
C LEU A 35 7.74 -8.87 -9.45
N PHE A 36 6.51 -8.80 -9.96
CA PHE A 36 5.34 -8.37 -9.18
C PHE A 36 4.37 -9.55 -9.02
N MET A 37 3.97 -9.86 -7.79
CA MET A 37 2.97 -10.89 -7.51
C MET A 37 2.02 -10.44 -6.41
N ASN A 38 0.71 -10.59 -6.65
CA ASN A 38 -0.30 -10.50 -5.61
C ASN A 38 -0.55 -11.89 -5.03
N LEU A 39 -0.25 -12.05 -3.74
CA LEU A 39 -0.30 -13.34 -3.07
C LEU A 39 -1.71 -13.70 -2.57
N GLU A 40 -2.68 -12.79 -2.62
CA GLU A 40 -4.12 -13.11 -2.42
C GLU A 40 -4.76 -13.77 -3.66
N ASP A 41 -4.12 -13.74 -4.83
CA ASP A 41 -4.68 -14.24 -6.08
C ASP A 41 -5.10 -15.72 -6.01
N TYR A 42 -6.39 -15.99 -6.25
CA TYR A 42 -6.96 -17.33 -6.18
C TYR A 42 -6.32 -18.33 -7.16
N ARG A 43 -5.71 -17.83 -8.24
CA ARG A 43 -5.04 -18.65 -9.26
C ARG A 43 -3.77 -19.32 -8.74
N LEU A 44 -3.18 -18.81 -7.66
CA LEU A 44 -2.06 -19.47 -7.00
C LEU A 44 -2.48 -20.85 -6.45
N GLY A 45 -3.76 -21.02 -6.12
CA GLY A 45 -4.33 -22.30 -5.69
C GLY A 45 -3.67 -22.89 -4.44
N GLY A 46 -4.27 -23.95 -3.90
CA GLY A 46 -3.67 -24.72 -2.80
C GLY A 46 -3.43 -23.93 -1.51
N GLU A 47 -2.65 -24.54 -0.62
CA GLU A 47 -2.17 -23.89 0.59
C GLU A 47 -0.93 -23.05 0.25
N LYS A 48 -0.97 -21.76 0.61
CA LYS A 48 0.12 -20.82 0.40
C LYS A 48 1.17 -21.04 1.47
N THR A 49 2.35 -21.50 1.06
CA THR A 49 3.46 -21.82 1.96
C THR A 49 4.74 -21.13 1.53
N LEU A 50 5.79 -21.24 2.34
CA LEU A 50 7.13 -20.80 1.94
C LEU A 50 7.60 -21.47 0.64
N GLU A 51 7.20 -22.72 0.41
CA GLU A 51 7.51 -23.43 -0.83
C GLU A 51 6.83 -22.77 -2.03
N THR A 52 5.59 -22.32 -1.88
CA THR A 52 4.88 -21.56 -2.94
C THR A 52 5.66 -20.31 -3.33
N LEU A 53 6.13 -19.54 -2.34
CA LEU A 53 6.90 -18.32 -2.60
C LEU A 53 8.24 -18.63 -3.28
N ASP A 54 8.92 -19.69 -2.84
CA ASP A 54 10.17 -20.13 -3.47
C ASP A 54 9.95 -20.60 -4.90
N GLN A 55 8.92 -21.39 -5.17
CA GLN A 55 8.56 -21.85 -6.52
C GLN A 55 8.27 -20.68 -7.45
N ILE A 56 7.54 -19.65 -7.00
CA ILE A 56 7.30 -18.43 -7.77
C ILE A 56 8.63 -17.76 -8.14
N TYR A 57 9.53 -17.60 -7.17
CA TYR A 57 10.83 -16.97 -7.39
C TYR A 57 11.73 -17.79 -8.32
N GLN A 58 11.79 -19.11 -8.15
CA GLN A 58 12.58 -19.99 -9.03
C GLN A 58 12.05 -19.98 -10.46
N ALA A 59 10.72 -20.05 -10.65
CA ALA A 59 10.10 -19.98 -11.97
C ALA A 59 10.43 -18.65 -12.67
N TYR A 60 10.33 -17.53 -11.94
CA TYR A 60 10.73 -16.22 -12.43
C TYR A 60 12.20 -16.18 -12.87
N ARG A 61 13.12 -16.68 -12.03
CA ARG A 61 14.56 -16.74 -12.35
C ARG A 61 14.86 -17.60 -13.57
N GLN A 62 14.16 -18.71 -13.73
CA GLN A 62 14.33 -19.61 -14.88
C GLN A 62 13.81 -19.00 -16.18
N MET A 63 12.66 -18.32 -16.15
CA MET A 63 12.04 -17.73 -17.34
C MET A 63 12.76 -16.48 -17.84
N HIS A 64 13.25 -15.64 -16.91
CA HIS A 64 13.74 -14.31 -17.24
C HIS A 64 15.26 -14.16 -17.12
N ALA A 65 15.93 -15.06 -16.40
CA ALA A 65 17.38 -15.02 -16.13
C ALA A 65 17.90 -13.60 -15.85
N PRO A 66 17.30 -12.85 -14.91
CA PRO A 66 17.58 -11.42 -14.76
C PRO A 66 18.99 -11.19 -14.23
N GLU A 67 19.65 -10.15 -14.75
CA GLU A 67 21.01 -9.75 -14.40
C GLU A 67 21.02 -8.40 -13.68
N GLY A 68 21.94 -8.23 -12.73
CA GLY A 68 22.07 -6.99 -11.98
C GLY A 68 20.96 -6.80 -10.94
N ARG A 69 20.49 -5.56 -10.76
CA ARG A 69 19.50 -5.24 -9.72
C ARG A 69 18.13 -5.82 -10.05
N ILE A 70 17.55 -6.55 -9.10
CA ILE A 70 16.27 -7.25 -9.25
C ILE A 70 15.31 -6.73 -8.19
N TYR A 71 14.09 -6.40 -8.61
CA TYR A 71 13.03 -5.89 -7.76
C TYR A 71 11.96 -6.95 -7.57
N LEU A 72 11.75 -7.36 -6.32
CA LEU A 72 10.76 -8.36 -5.92
C LEU A 72 9.65 -7.65 -5.15
N LEU A 73 8.50 -7.49 -5.80
CA LEU A 73 7.34 -6.79 -5.28
C LEU A 73 6.21 -7.78 -4.95
N PHE A 74 5.90 -7.92 -3.67
CA PHE A 74 4.88 -8.86 -3.19
C PHE A 74 3.73 -8.13 -2.49
N ASP A 75 2.53 -8.27 -3.02
CA ASP A 75 1.32 -7.73 -2.43
C ASP A 75 0.68 -8.77 -1.50
N GLU A 76 0.26 -8.34 -0.31
CA GLU A 76 -0.34 -9.17 0.75
C GLU A 76 0.57 -10.34 1.18
N ILE A 77 1.84 -10.04 1.48
CA ILE A 77 2.87 -11.04 1.82
C ILE A 77 2.54 -11.91 3.04
N GLN A 78 1.68 -11.42 3.94
CA GLN A 78 1.24 -12.19 5.10
C GLN A 78 0.43 -13.44 4.75
N GLU A 79 -0.05 -13.56 3.51
CA GLU A 79 -0.69 -14.76 2.99
C GLU A 79 0.28 -15.96 2.94
N ILE A 80 1.59 -15.72 3.06
CA ILE A 80 2.63 -16.75 3.14
C ILE A 80 3.17 -16.79 4.57
N PRO A 81 2.74 -17.73 5.44
CA PRO A 81 3.24 -17.82 6.79
C PRO A 81 4.77 -18.06 6.84
N GLY A 82 5.48 -17.29 7.67
CA GLY A 82 6.92 -17.43 7.85
C GLY A 82 7.77 -16.80 6.73
N PHE A 83 7.16 -16.01 5.84
CA PHE A 83 7.83 -15.30 4.74
C PHE A 83 9.08 -14.52 5.17
N GLU A 84 9.16 -14.10 6.43
CA GLU A 84 10.30 -13.38 7.00
C GLU A 84 11.59 -14.18 6.90
N LYS A 85 11.50 -15.50 7.10
CA LYS A 85 12.66 -16.39 6.98
C LYS A 85 13.14 -16.41 5.53
N TRP A 86 12.21 -16.50 4.59
CA TRP A 86 12.52 -16.51 3.16
C TRP A 86 13.13 -15.17 2.71
N LEU A 87 12.53 -14.04 3.11
CA LEU A 87 13.06 -12.70 2.84
C LEU A 87 14.47 -12.53 3.40
N ARG A 88 14.71 -12.93 4.65
CA ARG A 88 16.04 -12.85 5.28
C ARG A 88 17.08 -13.62 4.50
N THR A 89 16.80 -14.89 4.23
CA THR A 89 17.73 -15.78 3.53
C THR A 89 18.12 -15.19 2.18
N HIS A 90 17.16 -14.73 1.39
CA HIS A 90 17.45 -14.17 0.06
C HIS A 90 18.14 -12.80 0.13
N TYR A 91 17.74 -11.95 1.07
CA TYR A 91 18.35 -10.65 1.29
C TYR A 91 19.82 -10.74 1.69
N GLU A 92 20.17 -11.69 2.57
CA GLU A 92 21.55 -11.91 3.02
C GLU A 92 22.44 -12.54 1.93
N GLN A 93 21.84 -13.33 1.03
CA GLN A 93 22.57 -14.03 -0.03
C GLN A 93 22.84 -13.16 -1.26
N ASN A 94 22.03 -12.13 -1.52
CA ASN A 94 22.16 -11.32 -2.73
C ASN A 94 21.79 -9.85 -2.52
N GLU A 95 22.81 -8.99 -2.48
CA GLU A 95 22.65 -7.53 -2.32
C GLU A 95 21.94 -6.85 -3.51
N GLN A 96 21.88 -7.52 -4.67
CA GLN A 96 21.18 -7.02 -5.85
C GLN A 96 19.66 -7.15 -5.74
N LEU A 97 19.15 -7.98 -4.83
CA LEU A 97 17.72 -8.10 -4.57
C LEU A 97 17.22 -6.89 -3.76
N LYS A 98 16.16 -6.26 -4.26
CA LYS A 98 15.41 -5.20 -3.60
C LYS A 98 13.98 -5.71 -3.41
N PHE A 99 13.48 -5.62 -2.19
CA PHE A 99 12.15 -6.13 -1.85
C PHE A 99 11.21 -4.95 -1.59
N MET A 100 10.00 -5.00 -2.14
CA MET A 100 8.90 -4.11 -1.78
C MET A 100 7.69 -4.97 -1.43
N ILE A 101 7.28 -4.96 -0.18
CA ILE A 101 6.21 -5.85 0.28
C ILE A 101 5.06 -5.03 0.88
N THR A 102 3.83 -5.49 0.68
CA THR A 102 2.65 -4.93 1.35
C THR A 102 2.05 -5.94 2.31
N GLY A 103 1.35 -5.44 3.33
CA GLY A 103 0.53 -6.28 4.17
C GLY A 103 -0.26 -5.53 5.22
N SER A 104 -1.11 -6.26 5.95
CA SER A 104 -1.90 -5.68 7.05
C SER A 104 -1.00 -5.31 8.24
N SER A 105 -1.38 -4.24 8.96
CA SER A 105 -0.54 -3.69 10.03
C SER A 105 -0.19 -4.74 11.09
N SER A 106 -1.16 -5.51 11.58
CA SER A 106 -0.96 -6.53 12.62
C SER A 106 -0.10 -7.72 12.20
N SER A 107 -0.17 -8.14 10.93
CA SER A 107 0.57 -9.31 10.44
C SER A 107 2.05 -9.04 10.21
N LEU A 108 2.41 -7.79 9.89
CA LEU A 108 3.79 -7.40 9.60
C LEU A 108 4.60 -6.96 10.85
N PHE A 109 4.11 -7.23 12.06
CA PHE A 109 4.81 -6.97 13.34
C PHE A 109 5.50 -8.21 13.93
N SER A 110 5.83 -9.22 13.12
CA SER A 110 6.60 -10.36 13.62
C SER A 110 7.97 -9.91 14.14
N ARG A 111 8.43 -10.58 15.21
CA ARG A 111 9.76 -10.33 15.81
C ARG A 111 10.88 -10.55 14.79
N GLU A 112 10.68 -11.48 13.85
CA GLU A 112 11.62 -11.76 12.75
C GLU A 112 11.69 -10.61 11.75
N LEU A 113 10.55 -10.04 11.32
CA LEU A 113 10.56 -8.81 10.52
C LEU A 113 11.19 -7.64 11.28
N ALA A 114 10.84 -7.45 12.54
CA ALA A 114 11.39 -6.36 13.34
C ALA A 114 12.91 -6.43 13.40
N THR A 115 13.46 -7.65 13.57
CA THR A 115 14.91 -7.90 13.58
C THR A 115 15.54 -7.59 12.22
N LEU A 116 14.92 -8.04 11.13
CA LEU A 116 15.32 -7.71 9.74
C LEU A 116 15.36 -6.20 9.45
N LEU A 117 14.42 -5.45 10.03
CA LEU A 117 14.21 -4.02 9.78
C LEU A 117 15.19 -3.12 10.54
N THR A 118 15.96 -3.63 11.52
CA THR A 118 16.73 -2.82 12.48
C THR A 118 17.89 -1.96 11.94
N GLY A 119 18.21 -1.98 10.63
CA GLY A 119 19.41 -1.26 10.16
C GLY A 119 19.42 -0.64 8.76
N ARG A 120 18.60 -1.08 7.80
CA ARG A 120 18.72 -0.66 6.37
C ARG A 120 17.41 -0.69 5.56
N GLN A 121 16.27 -0.40 6.18
CA GLN A 121 14.95 -0.63 5.58
C GLN A 121 13.95 0.47 5.94
N VAL A 122 13.07 0.81 5.00
CA VAL A 122 12.05 1.86 5.16
C VAL A 122 10.69 1.18 5.38
N SER A 123 10.16 1.28 6.59
CA SER A 123 8.77 0.90 6.88
C SER A 123 7.89 2.13 6.71
N LEU A 124 6.93 2.06 5.79
CA LEU A 124 5.95 3.11 5.52
C LEU A 124 4.58 2.63 5.97
N GLU A 125 3.94 3.39 6.85
CA GLU A 125 2.55 3.15 7.23
C GLU A 125 1.62 3.97 6.33
N ILE A 126 0.69 3.28 5.67
CA ILE A 126 -0.25 3.83 4.70
C ILE A 126 -1.63 3.91 5.35
N PHE A 127 -2.04 5.13 5.64
CA PHE A 127 -3.38 5.47 6.13
C PHE A 127 -4.33 5.75 4.96
N PRO A 128 -5.65 5.66 5.18
CA PRO A 128 -6.62 6.29 4.29
C PRO A 128 -6.33 7.79 4.13
N PHE A 129 -6.88 8.40 3.08
CA PHE A 129 -6.78 9.83 2.84
C PHE A 129 -7.22 10.59 4.08
N SER A 130 -6.38 11.50 4.56
CA SER A 130 -6.78 12.51 5.52
C SER A 130 -7.89 13.38 4.92
N PHE A 131 -8.66 14.06 5.77
CA PHE A 131 -9.67 15.01 5.27
C PHE A 131 -9.05 16.10 4.39
N ARG A 132 -7.80 16.48 4.66
CA ARG A 132 -7.05 17.43 3.83
C ARG A 132 -6.81 16.90 2.41
N GLU A 133 -6.35 15.65 2.27
CA GLU A 133 -6.16 15.00 0.97
C GLU A 133 -7.50 14.74 0.27
N TYR A 134 -8.56 14.43 1.03
CA TYR A 134 -9.93 14.33 0.51
C TYR A 134 -10.38 15.67 -0.11
N LEU A 135 -10.12 16.79 0.57
CA LEU A 135 -10.43 18.12 0.05
C LEU A 135 -9.62 18.44 -1.20
N ASP A 136 -8.31 18.14 -1.20
CA ASP A 136 -7.46 18.35 -2.39
C ASP A 136 -7.99 17.56 -3.61
N TYR A 137 -8.39 16.31 -3.39
CA TYR A 137 -8.95 15.45 -4.42
C TYR A 137 -10.31 15.93 -4.95
N ARG A 138 -11.17 16.48 -4.08
CA ARG A 138 -12.54 16.88 -4.44
C ARG A 138 -12.65 18.32 -4.94
N ASP A 139 -11.93 19.25 -4.33
CA ASP A 139 -11.92 20.68 -4.65
C ASP A 139 -10.65 21.34 -4.08
N SER A 140 -9.57 21.33 -4.86
CA SER A 140 -8.27 21.91 -4.47
C SER A 140 -8.33 23.43 -4.22
N ALA A 141 -9.34 24.13 -4.73
CA ALA A 141 -9.53 25.56 -4.45
C ALA A 141 -9.95 25.79 -2.99
N ILE A 142 -10.76 24.90 -2.40
CA ILE A 142 -11.10 24.97 -0.97
C ILE A 142 -9.84 24.83 -0.11
N LEU A 143 -8.93 23.92 -0.48
CA LEU A 143 -7.69 23.72 0.27
C LEU A 143 -6.75 24.94 0.14
N ALA A 144 -6.67 25.56 -1.04
CA ALA A 144 -5.89 26.78 -1.25
C ALA A 144 -6.41 27.96 -0.41
N ASP A 145 -7.74 28.07 -0.26
CA ASP A 145 -8.38 29.11 0.57
C ASP A 145 -8.19 28.82 2.07
N LEU A 146 -8.32 27.56 2.50
CA LEU A 146 -8.06 27.11 3.87
C LEU A 146 -6.64 27.43 4.35
N ASN A 147 -5.64 27.21 3.51
CA ASN A 147 -4.23 27.47 3.86
C ASN A 147 -3.91 28.96 4.08
N ARG A 148 -4.80 29.87 3.68
CA ARG A 148 -4.62 31.32 3.80
C ARG A 148 -5.42 31.95 4.94
N GLN A 149 -6.22 31.18 5.67
CA GLN A 149 -7.12 31.69 6.70
C GLN A 149 -6.84 31.08 8.07
N ASP A 150 -7.17 31.85 9.10
CA ASP A 150 -7.14 31.37 10.48
C ASP A 150 -8.31 30.40 10.73
N ILE A 151 -8.04 29.30 11.44
CA ILE A 151 -9.03 28.22 11.67
C ILE A 151 -10.22 28.74 12.48
N ASP A 152 -9.98 29.68 13.40
CA ASP A 152 -11.04 30.26 14.24
C ASP A 152 -11.99 31.17 13.44
N ALA A 153 -11.50 31.79 12.36
CA ALA A 153 -12.31 32.59 11.44
C ALA A 153 -13.16 31.72 10.50
N LEU A 154 -12.83 30.42 10.38
CA LEU A 154 -13.43 29.52 9.42
C LEU A 154 -14.92 29.28 9.70
N TYR A 155 -15.29 29.07 10.97
CA TYR A 155 -16.65 28.74 11.40
C TYR A 155 -17.70 29.80 11.05
N LEU A 156 -17.29 31.06 10.93
CA LEU A 156 -18.15 32.19 10.60
C LEU A 156 -18.06 32.60 9.12
N SER A 157 -17.17 31.97 8.36
CA SER A 157 -16.93 32.32 6.96
C SER A 157 -17.93 31.64 6.01
N PRO A 158 -18.23 32.22 4.84
CA PRO A 158 -18.97 31.56 3.77
C PRO A 158 -18.32 30.24 3.30
N MET A 159 -17.03 30.05 3.58
CA MET A 159 -16.27 28.84 3.28
C MET A 159 -16.77 27.64 4.10
N PHE A 160 -17.24 27.86 5.33
CA PHE A 160 -17.79 26.78 6.16
C PHE A 160 -18.94 26.07 5.47
N LYS A 161 -19.81 26.79 4.75
CA LYS A 161 -20.92 26.21 3.97
C LYS A 161 -20.44 25.32 2.80
N ARG A 162 -19.22 25.52 2.32
CA ARG A 162 -18.59 24.66 1.30
C ARG A 162 -17.93 23.43 1.93
N ILE A 163 -17.32 23.59 3.11
CA ILE A 163 -16.59 22.53 3.81
C ILE A 163 -17.53 21.57 4.55
N GLU A 164 -18.56 22.08 5.23
CA GLU A 164 -19.50 21.28 6.03
C GLU A 164 -20.08 20.06 5.27
N PRO A 165 -20.63 20.17 4.04
CA PRO A 165 -21.15 19.02 3.34
C PRO A 165 -20.05 18.01 2.96
N LEU A 166 -18.83 18.47 2.68
CA LEU A 166 -17.67 17.61 2.39
C LEU A 166 -17.19 16.89 3.65
N LEU A 167 -17.19 17.59 4.79
CA LEU A 167 -16.83 17.00 6.08
C LEU A 167 -17.85 15.95 6.50
N ARG A 168 -19.16 16.22 6.37
CA ARG A 168 -20.20 15.23 6.64
C ARG A 168 -20.03 13.98 5.78
N ARG A 169 -19.81 14.16 4.48
CA ARG A 169 -19.51 13.04 3.56
C ARG A 169 -18.25 12.29 3.99
N TYR A 170 -17.18 12.97 4.36
CA TYR A 170 -15.97 12.32 4.83
C TYR A 170 -16.18 11.54 6.14
N LEU A 171 -16.97 12.07 7.08
CA LEU A 171 -17.31 11.36 8.31
C LEU A 171 -18.18 10.13 8.04
N ASP A 172 -19.08 10.20 7.06
CA ASP A 172 -19.98 9.10 6.69
C ASP A 172 -19.30 8.03 5.83
N GLN A 173 -18.32 8.42 4.99
CA GLN A 173 -17.69 7.55 3.98
C GLN A 173 -16.26 7.14 4.34
N GLY A 174 -15.58 7.90 5.21
CA GLY A 174 -14.17 7.76 5.52
C GLY A 174 -13.22 8.24 4.41
N GLY A 175 -11.93 8.08 4.65
CA GLY A 175 -10.84 8.46 3.73
C GLY A 175 -10.43 7.38 2.73
N PHE A 176 -11.20 6.31 2.55
CA PHE A 176 -10.76 5.19 1.72
C PHE A 176 -10.77 5.55 0.22
N PRO A 177 -9.72 5.23 -0.54
CA PRO A 177 -9.64 5.56 -1.97
C PRO A 177 -10.80 5.04 -2.82
N GLU A 178 -11.39 3.90 -2.46
CA GLU A 178 -12.56 3.32 -3.15
C GLU A 178 -13.83 4.17 -2.96
N MET A 179 -14.00 4.79 -1.78
CA MET A 179 -15.15 5.63 -1.47
C MET A 179 -15.08 6.98 -2.18
N LEU A 180 -13.88 7.41 -2.58
CA LEU A 180 -13.69 8.60 -3.40
C LEU A 180 -14.27 8.43 -4.82
N LYS A 181 -14.34 7.19 -5.33
CA LYS A 181 -14.79 6.87 -6.70
C LYS A 181 -16.30 6.71 -6.83
N ASN A 182 -17.02 6.38 -5.75
CA ASN A 182 -18.46 6.14 -5.79
C ASN A 182 -19.25 7.37 -5.34
N GLU A 183 -20.03 7.97 -6.24
CA GLU A 183 -20.82 9.19 -5.97
C GLU A 183 -22.18 8.90 -5.29
N ASN A 184 -22.66 7.66 -5.33
CA ASN A 184 -23.97 7.27 -4.81
C ASN A 184 -23.85 6.75 -3.37
N GLY A 185 -24.09 7.63 -2.40
CA GLY A 185 -23.91 7.41 -0.96
C GLY A 185 -24.86 6.41 -0.26
N ALA A 186 -25.33 5.36 -0.93
CA ALA A 186 -26.20 4.34 -0.34
C ALA A 186 -25.45 3.01 -0.18
N GLY A 187 -24.80 2.80 0.97
CA GLY A 187 -24.21 1.49 1.31
C GLY A 187 -23.05 1.46 2.31
N ASN A 188 -22.72 2.55 3.01
CA ASN A 188 -21.36 2.67 3.56
C ASN A 188 -21.14 2.25 5.02
N ILE A 189 -22.17 2.14 5.87
CA ILE A 189 -21.98 1.70 7.27
C ILE A 189 -21.58 0.21 7.34
N LEU A 190 -22.22 -0.63 6.52
CA LEU A 190 -21.87 -2.06 6.41
C LEU A 190 -20.50 -2.28 5.76
N ALA A 191 -20.14 -1.43 4.78
CA ALA A 191 -18.81 -1.46 4.20
C ALA A 191 -17.78 -1.17 5.29
N LEU A 192 -17.91 -0.04 6.02
CA LEU A 192 -17.02 0.40 7.11
C LEU A 192 -16.85 -0.65 8.22
N GLN A 193 -17.91 -1.39 8.57
CA GLN A 193 -17.82 -2.48 9.54
C GLN A 193 -16.91 -3.63 9.09
N GLN A 194 -16.82 -3.92 7.78
CA GLN A 194 -15.88 -4.90 7.23
C GLN A 194 -14.42 -4.41 7.17
N TYR A 195 -14.14 -3.13 7.44
CA TYR A 195 -12.76 -2.59 7.48
C TYR A 195 -12.15 -2.61 8.90
N ILE A 196 -12.97 -2.80 9.94
CA ILE A 196 -12.55 -2.79 11.36
C ILE A 196 -12.52 -4.21 11.96
N SER A 197 -13.26 -5.16 11.39
CA SER A 197 -13.22 -6.60 11.74
C SER A 197 -12.08 -7.34 11.08
#